data_AF-H1B4P8-F1
#
_entry.id   AF-H1B4P8-F1
#
_cell.length_a   1.000
_cell.length_b   1.000
_cell.length_c   1.000
_cell.angle_alpha   90.00
_cell.angle_beta   90.00
_cell.angle_gamma   90.00
#
_symmetry.space_group_name_H-M   'P 1'
#
loop_
_entity.id
_entity.type
_entity.pdbx_description
1 polymer ?
#
loop_
_entity_poly.entity_id
_entity_poly.type
_entity_poly.pdbx_seq_one_letter_code
_entity_poly.pdbx_strand_id
1 'polypeptide(L)'
;MEFSNKKKIGIITLAALAGISIIGSSVAYFTSTDTKNNPFTVGSVRTILHEGRWDDLADTDHNGIPDIAEDIIPNKTIPKDPTIENIGKNPAWVYLEVRVPIVNIITAQSDGSRAPKADTELYLFTPDLNHWQQLSKIVEEDTDGNKAAVYVFGYETVLDPGQTTAELFSQVQFCNAIEEQGLEDSKQTITVKSMAIQHEESGTMEEAYGKFINQEHVTENDTTKPGDGTTDTTELTTETEGQDE
;
A
#
# COMPACT_ATOMS: atom_id res chain seq x y z
N MET A 1 60.45 -42.90 -63.72
CA MET A 1 59.51 -41.78 -63.84
C MET A 1 59.24 -41.31 -62.41
N GLU A 2 60.15 -40.54 -61.81
CA GLU A 2 60.26 -39.06 -61.90
C GLU A 2 58.96 -38.38 -61.42
N PHE A 3 58.92 -37.94 -60.15
CA PHE A 3 59.21 -36.57 -59.61
C PHE A 3 57.89 -35.77 -59.52
N SER A 4 57.58 -34.92 -58.55
CA SER A 4 58.23 -34.35 -57.36
C SER A 4 57.09 -33.63 -56.59
N ASN A 5 57.17 -33.37 -55.28
CA ASN A 5 57.68 -32.09 -54.79
C ASN A 5 57.84 -32.11 -53.27
N LYS A 6 59.05 -31.76 -52.82
CA LYS A 6 59.37 -31.31 -51.46
C LYS A 6 59.28 -29.79 -51.44
N LYS A 7 58.64 -29.18 -50.44
CA LYS A 7 59.11 -27.93 -49.79
C LYS A 7 58.75 -27.93 -48.30
N LYS A 8 59.71 -27.45 -47.52
CA LYS A 8 59.79 -27.37 -46.06
C LYS A 8 59.37 -25.97 -45.57
N ILE A 9 59.30 -25.82 -44.23
CA ILE A 9 59.41 -24.59 -43.40
C ILE A 9 58.05 -23.93 -43.08
N GLY A 10 57.69 -23.55 -41.84
CA GLY A 10 58.42 -23.45 -40.56
C GLY A 10 57.48 -23.74 -39.37
N ILE A 11 57.97 -24.34 -38.28
CA ILE A 11 58.60 -23.71 -37.10
C ILE A 11 57.74 -22.61 -36.47
N ILE A 12 57.06 -22.95 -35.35
CA ILE A 12 57.13 -22.18 -34.10
C ILE A 12 57.25 -23.20 -32.94
N THR A 13 58.51 -23.47 -32.58
CA THR A 13 59.01 -23.84 -31.24
C THR A 13 58.65 -22.71 -30.24
N LEU A 14 58.52 -22.80 -28.92
CA LEU A 14 59.09 -23.64 -27.86
C LEU A 14 58.51 -23.16 -26.50
N ALA A 15 58.38 -24.06 -25.52
CA ALA A 15 58.59 -23.92 -24.05
C ALA A 15 57.47 -24.62 -23.25
N ALA A 16 57.61 -25.85 -22.72
CA ALA A 16 58.46 -26.34 -21.62
C ALA A 16 58.04 -25.73 -20.27
N LEU A 17 57.36 -26.43 -19.35
CA LEU A 17 57.82 -27.37 -18.29
C LEU A 17 56.54 -27.71 -17.45
N ALA A 18 56.34 -28.76 -16.67
CA ALA A 18 57.11 -29.87 -16.14
C ALA A 18 56.10 -30.95 -15.67
N GLY A 19 56.49 -32.23 -15.70
CA GLY A 19 55.66 -33.32 -15.20
C GLY A 19 55.76 -33.51 -13.68
N ILE A 20 54.70 -34.04 -13.07
CA ILE A 20 54.78 -35.07 -12.04
C ILE A 20 53.68 -36.08 -12.33
N SER A 21 54.09 -37.31 -12.61
CA SER A 21 53.25 -38.50 -12.63
C SER A 21 52.87 -38.90 -11.21
N ILE A 22 51.57 -38.95 -10.90
CA ILE A 22 51.05 -39.82 -9.84
C ILE A 22 49.97 -40.68 -10.47
N ILE A 23 50.25 -41.98 -10.57
CA ILE A 23 49.20 -42.99 -10.67
C ILE A 23 48.48 -42.96 -9.33
N GLY A 24 47.39 -42.20 -9.27
CA GLY A 24 46.48 -42.15 -8.14
C GLY A 24 45.23 -42.93 -8.50
N SER A 25 45.25 -44.24 -8.26
CA SER A 25 44.04 -45.05 -8.18
C SER A 25 43.19 -44.54 -7.01
N SER A 26 42.11 -43.81 -7.28
CA SER A 26 41.07 -43.49 -6.29
C SER A 26 39.76 -43.12 -7.00
N VAL A 27 38.82 -44.09 -6.94
CA VAL A 27 37.35 -44.01 -7.04
C VAL A 27 36.73 -43.09 -8.10
N ALA A 28 36.03 -43.69 -9.06
CA ALA A 28 34.87 -43.02 -9.64
C ALA A 28 33.92 -42.69 -8.47
N TYR A 29 33.92 -41.43 -8.06
CA TYR A 29 32.93 -40.97 -7.08
C TYR A 29 31.57 -41.11 -7.77
N PHE A 30 30.73 -42.01 -7.27
CA PHE A 30 29.31 -41.95 -7.57
C PHE A 30 28.76 -40.66 -6.94
N THR A 31 28.94 -39.52 -7.59
CA THR A 31 28.25 -38.28 -7.23
C THR A 31 26.90 -38.33 -7.93
N SER A 32 25.87 -38.83 -7.25
CA SER A 32 24.50 -38.57 -7.67
C SER A 32 24.18 -37.13 -7.29
N THR A 33 24.29 -36.21 -8.24
CA THR A 33 23.77 -34.85 -8.07
C THR A 33 22.29 -34.89 -8.44
N ASP A 34 21.42 -34.83 -7.44
CA ASP A 34 19.98 -34.66 -7.61
C ASP A 34 19.62 -33.20 -7.32
N THR A 35 18.96 -32.54 -8.26
CA THR A 35 18.62 -31.11 -8.17
C THR A 35 17.11 -30.97 -8.25
N LYS A 36 16.51 -30.44 -7.18
CA LYS A 36 15.08 -30.16 -7.12
C LYS A 36 14.84 -28.66 -7.08
N ASN A 37 14.25 -28.13 -8.14
CA ASN A 37 13.79 -26.75 -8.20
C ASN A 37 12.40 -26.66 -7.56
N ASN A 38 12.23 -25.82 -6.54
CA ASN A 38 10.94 -25.51 -5.94
C ASN A 38 10.55 -24.08 -6.36
N PRO A 39 9.80 -23.90 -7.45
CA PRO A 39 9.33 -22.57 -7.83
C PRO A 39 8.32 -22.08 -6.80
N PHE A 40 8.52 -20.87 -6.29
CA PHE A 40 7.55 -20.15 -5.48
C PHE A 40 6.96 -19.00 -6.30
N THR A 41 5.66 -18.79 -6.20
CA THR A 41 4.95 -17.65 -6.82
C THR A 41 4.45 -16.74 -5.72
N VAL A 42 4.69 -15.44 -5.85
CA VAL A 42 4.15 -14.43 -4.94
C VAL A 42 2.75 -14.02 -5.42
N GLY A 43 1.79 -13.97 -4.49
CA GLY A 43 0.42 -13.51 -4.77
C GLY A 43 0.37 -12.02 -5.13
N SER A 44 -0.78 -11.56 -5.65
CA SER A 44 -1.02 -10.14 -5.93
C SER A 44 -2.43 -9.76 -5.53
N VAL A 45 -2.51 -8.79 -4.62
CA VAL A 45 -3.72 -8.05 -4.29
C VAL A 45 -3.67 -6.75 -5.06
N ARG A 46 -4.67 -6.52 -5.90
CA ARG A 46 -4.80 -5.28 -6.69
C ARG A 46 -6.27 -4.95 -6.82
N THR A 47 -6.63 -3.70 -6.54
CA THR A 47 -8.01 -3.24 -6.59
C THR A 47 -8.17 -1.99 -7.43
N ILE A 48 -9.40 -1.74 -7.87
CA ILE A 48 -9.85 -0.45 -8.43
C ILE A 48 -10.99 0.06 -7.55
N LEU A 49 -10.94 1.35 -7.20
CA LEU A 49 -12.05 2.09 -6.64
C LEU A 49 -12.87 2.66 -7.79
N HIS A 50 -14.18 2.41 -7.80
CA HIS A 50 -15.10 2.97 -8.78
C HIS A 50 -16.05 3.95 -8.08
N GLU A 51 -16.31 5.08 -8.74
CA GLU A 51 -17.36 6.06 -8.38
C GLU A 51 -18.12 6.46 -9.65
N GLY A 52 -18.73 5.48 -10.33
CA GLY A 52 -19.32 5.68 -11.66
C GLY A 52 -20.41 6.76 -11.69
N ARG A 53 -21.23 6.88 -10.63
CA ARG A 53 -22.23 7.95 -10.55
C ARG A 53 -21.60 9.33 -10.43
N TRP A 54 -20.39 9.46 -9.89
CA TRP A 54 -19.66 10.73 -9.86
C TRP A 54 -19.06 11.02 -11.23
N ASP A 55 -18.43 10.01 -11.85
CA ASP A 55 -17.75 10.12 -13.14
C ASP A 55 -18.71 10.40 -14.32
N ASP A 56 -19.97 9.96 -14.22
CA ASP A 56 -21.02 10.18 -15.23
C ASP A 56 -21.71 11.56 -15.12
N LEU A 57 -21.39 12.36 -14.09
CA LEU A 57 -21.99 13.69 -13.93
C LEU A 57 -21.45 14.66 -15.00
N ALA A 58 -22.30 15.60 -15.40
CA ALA A 58 -21.87 16.66 -16.31
C ALA A 58 -20.80 17.53 -15.65
N ASP A 59 -19.69 17.71 -16.35
CA ASP A 59 -18.62 18.67 -16.09
C ASP A 59 -18.46 19.46 -17.39
N THR A 60 -19.23 20.54 -17.52
CA THR A 60 -19.35 21.29 -18.78
C THR A 60 -18.10 22.12 -19.05
N ASP A 61 -17.43 22.60 -18.00
CA ASP A 61 -16.23 23.45 -18.09
C ASP A 61 -14.91 22.66 -18.04
N HIS A 62 -14.99 21.34 -17.77
CA HIS A 62 -13.90 20.37 -17.73
C HIS A 62 -12.86 20.68 -16.64
N ASN A 63 -13.30 21.21 -15.51
CA ASN A 63 -12.41 21.55 -14.40
C ASN A 63 -12.17 20.38 -13.41
N GLY A 64 -12.82 19.24 -13.63
CA GLY A 64 -12.73 18.04 -12.80
C GLY A 64 -13.65 18.05 -11.57
N ILE A 65 -14.58 18.99 -11.50
CA ILE A 65 -15.66 19.08 -10.51
C ILE A 65 -16.96 19.09 -11.30
N PRO A 66 -17.86 18.12 -11.07
CA PRO A 66 -19.15 18.12 -11.74
C PRO A 66 -19.94 19.41 -11.48
N ASP A 67 -20.66 19.93 -12.48
CA ASP A 67 -21.46 21.17 -12.42
C ASP A 67 -22.40 21.19 -11.19
N ILE A 68 -22.89 20.02 -10.76
CA ILE A 68 -23.80 19.91 -9.60
C ILE A 68 -23.11 20.03 -8.23
N ALA A 69 -21.78 19.83 -8.22
CA ALA A 69 -20.88 19.90 -7.07
C ALA A 69 -20.10 21.24 -7.03
N GLU A 70 -20.38 22.14 -7.97
CA GLU A 70 -19.99 23.54 -7.92
C GLU A 70 -21.05 24.36 -7.18
N ASP A 71 -20.60 25.46 -6.55
CA ASP A 71 -21.47 26.43 -5.85
C ASP A 71 -22.56 25.76 -4.99
N ILE A 72 -22.15 24.75 -4.21
CA ILE A 72 -23.08 23.89 -3.48
C ILE A 72 -23.83 24.69 -2.42
N ILE A 73 -25.15 24.50 -2.39
CA ILE A 73 -26.03 25.13 -1.41
C ILE A 73 -26.30 24.19 -0.22
N PRO A 74 -26.74 24.71 0.94
CA PRO A 74 -27.09 23.91 2.10
C PRO A 74 -28.07 22.77 1.77
N ASN A 75 -27.84 21.59 2.36
CA ASN A 75 -28.62 20.35 2.13
C ASN A 75 -28.54 19.78 0.71
N LYS A 76 -27.71 20.34 -0.19
CA LYS A 76 -27.51 19.78 -1.54
C LYS A 76 -26.99 18.35 -1.42
N THR A 77 -27.63 17.46 -2.16
CA THR A 77 -27.23 16.06 -2.29
C THR A 77 -26.46 15.87 -3.59
N ILE A 78 -25.36 15.13 -3.51
CA ILE A 78 -24.49 14.80 -4.64
C ILE A 78 -24.37 13.28 -4.72
N PRO A 79 -24.68 12.65 -5.89
CA PRO A 79 -24.49 11.23 -6.09
C PRO A 79 -23.03 10.82 -5.95
N LYS A 80 -22.78 9.73 -5.22
CA LYS A 80 -21.48 9.07 -5.08
C LYS A 80 -21.72 7.59 -4.76
N ASP A 81 -20.92 6.69 -5.30
CA ASP A 81 -21.17 5.25 -5.22
C ASP A 81 -19.87 4.45 -5.09
N PRO A 82 -19.05 4.72 -4.04
CA PRO A 82 -17.76 4.07 -3.90
C PRO A 82 -17.92 2.55 -3.78
N THR A 83 -17.30 1.83 -4.73
CA THR A 83 -17.21 0.37 -4.77
C THR A 83 -15.78 -0.06 -5.03
N ILE A 84 -15.41 -1.26 -4.59
CA ILE A 84 -14.07 -1.83 -4.82
C ILE A 84 -14.20 -3.04 -5.73
N GLU A 85 -13.43 -3.09 -6.81
CA GLU A 85 -13.24 -4.28 -7.65
C GLU A 85 -11.90 -4.95 -7.34
N ASN A 86 -11.89 -6.26 -7.11
CA ASN A 86 -10.66 -7.04 -7.00
C ASN A 86 -10.17 -7.48 -8.39
N ILE A 87 -9.14 -6.83 -8.91
CA ILE A 87 -8.50 -7.16 -10.19
C ILE A 87 -7.17 -7.92 -10.00
N GLY A 88 -6.92 -8.40 -8.79
CA GLY A 88 -5.78 -9.23 -8.42
C GLY A 88 -6.00 -10.69 -8.78
N LYS A 89 -5.13 -11.55 -8.25
CA LYS A 89 -5.22 -13.01 -8.43
C LYS A 89 -5.65 -13.75 -7.17
N ASN A 90 -5.65 -13.07 -6.03
CA ASN A 90 -5.90 -13.64 -4.73
C ASN A 90 -7.17 -13.01 -4.11
N PRO A 91 -7.96 -13.79 -3.36
CA PRO A 91 -9.02 -13.24 -2.53
C PRO A 91 -8.47 -12.26 -1.50
N ALA A 92 -9.22 -11.19 -1.23
CA ALA A 92 -8.79 -10.12 -0.34
C ALA A 92 -9.91 -9.63 0.58
N TRP A 93 -9.52 -9.23 1.79
CA TRP A 93 -10.31 -8.28 2.58
C TRP A 93 -10.13 -6.89 2.00
N VAL A 94 -11.22 -6.13 1.87
CA VAL A 94 -11.20 -4.79 1.28
C VAL A 94 -11.83 -3.77 2.22
N TYR A 95 -11.30 -2.55 2.16
CA TYR A 95 -11.66 -1.48 3.07
C TYR A 95 -11.81 -0.17 2.31
N LEU A 96 -12.71 0.68 2.78
CA LEU A 96 -12.84 2.06 2.35
C LEU A 96 -12.56 2.99 3.52
N GLU A 97 -11.62 3.91 3.32
CA GLU A 97 -11.41 5.07 4.17
C GLU A 97 -12.14 6.27 3.56
N VAL A 98 -12.98 6.93 4.35
CA VAL A 98 -13.73 8.13 3.96
C VAL A 98 -13.29 9.28 4.86
N ARG A 99 -12.69 10.32 4.26
CA ARG A 99 -12.25 11.53 4.96
C ARG A 99 -13.23 12.67 4.68
N VAL A 100 -13.88 13.15 5.73
CA VAL A 100 -14.86 14.25 5.66
C VAL A 100 -14.29 15.49 6.35
N PRO A 101 -14.18 16.64 5.68
CA PRO A 101 -13.74 17.89 6.30
C PRO A 101 -14.63 18.29 7.48
N ILE A 102 -14.00 18.76 8.56
CA ILE A 102 -14.65 19.34 9.73
C ILE A 102 -14.31 20.82 9.79
N VAL A 103 -15.33 21.67 9.92
CA VAL A 103 -15.16 23.11 10.09
C VAL A 103 -15.97 23.60 11.28
N ASN A 104 -15.44 24.58 12.01
CA ASN A 104 -16.12 25.22 13.12
C ASN A 104 -17.13 26.27 12.61
N ILE A 105 -18.38 25.87 12.42
CA ILE A 105 -19.44 26.68 11.79
C ILE A 105 -20.77 26.59 12.55
N ILE A 106 -21.71 27.46 12.18
CA ILE A 106 -23.11 27.44 12.56
C ILE A 106 -23.90 26.75 11.44
N THR A 107 -24.77 25.82 11.81
CA THR A 107 -25.76 25.22 10.91
C THR A 107 -27.17 25.70 11.24
N ALA A 108 -28.06 25.64 10.27
CA ALA A 108 -29.50 25.78 10.49
C ALA A 108 -30.11 24.44 10.93
N GLN A 109 -30.99 24.50 11.92
CA GLN A 109 -31.86 23.39 12.30
C GLN A 109 -33.03 23.25 11.32
N SER A 110 -33.80 22.17 11.44
CA SER A 110 -34.95 21.90 10.57
C SER A 110 -36.05 22.95 10.66
N ASP A 111 -36.15 23.67 11.79
CA ASP A 111 -37.09 24.78 11.99
C ASP A 111 -36.53 26.15 11.50
N GLY A 112 -35.33 26.15 10.91
CA GLY A 112 -34.65 27.35 10.43
C GLY A 112 -33.90 28.14 11.51
N SER A 113 -33.95 27.72 12.78
CA SER A 113 -33.17 28.35 13.85
C SER A 113 -31.67 28.01 13.71
N ARG A 114 -30.81 28.88 14.24
CA ARG A 114 -29.35 28.65 14.23
C ARG A 114 -28.94 27.71 15.36
N ALA A 115 -28.14 26.71 15.05
CA ALA A 115 -27.43 25.92 16.05
C ALA A 115 -26.28 26.73 16.69
N PRO A 116 -25.77 26.34 17.87
CA PRO A 116 -24.52 26.87 18.39
C PRO A 116 -23.35 26.59 17.43
N LYS A 117 -22.37 27.50 17.37
CA LYS A 117 -21.16 27.31 16.58
C LYS A 117 -20.37 26.11 17.11
N ALA A 118 -20.05 25.15 16.25
CA ALA A 118 -19.38 23.91 16.63
C ALA A 118 -18.62 23.28 15.46
N ASP A 119 -17.71 22.36 15.78
CA ASP A 119 -17.03 21.51 14.80
C ASP A 119 -18.08 20.62 14.11
N THR A 120 -18.23 20.81 12.80
CA THR A 120 -19.27 20.19 11.97
C THR A 120 -18.62 19.49 10.77
N GLU A 121 -18.94 18.21 10.57
CA GLU A 121 -18.62 17.48 9.34
C GLU A 121 -19.42 18.08 8.17
N LEU A 122 -18.73 18.49 7.10
CA LEU A 122 -19.36 19.19 5.99
C LEU A 122 -20.25 18.30 5.12
N TYR A 123 -19.98 16.99 5.09
CA TYR A 123 -20.74 16.04 4.28
C TYR A 123 -21.28 14.90 5.14
N LEU A 124 -22.58 14.65 5.00
CA LEU A 124 -23.28 13.55 5.65
C LEU A 124 -23.53 12.44 4.64
N PHE A 125 -23.34 11.19 5.05
CA PHE A 125 -23.68 10.01 4.25
C PHE A 125 -24.25 8.91 5.15
N THR A 126 -24.96 7.96 4.55
CA THR A 126 -25.50 6.79 5.25
C THR A 126 -24.86 5.53 4.67
N PRO A 127 -23.99 4.84 5.43
CA PRO A 127 -23.34 3.63 4.94
C PRO A 127 -24.30 2.43 4.89
N ASP A 128 -24.08 1.52 3.94
CA ASP A 128 -24.78 0.24 3.87
C ASP A 128 -24.18 -0.78 4.86
N LEU A 129 -24.67 -0.72 6.09
CA LEU A 129 -24.21 -1.58 7.17
C LEU A 129 -24.69 -3.04 7.06
N ASN A 130 -25.36 -3.43 5.98
CA ASN A 130 -25.68 -4.85 5.72
C ASN A 130 -24.54 -5.59 5.01
N HIS A 131 -23.63 -4.87 4.36
CA HIS A 131 -22.47 -5.45 3.67
C HIS A 131 -21.13 -4.88 4.18
N TRP A 132 -21.18 -3.76 4.90
CA TRP A 132 -20.02 -3.07 5.45
C TRP A 132 -20.10 -2.97 6.96
N GLN A 133 -18.95 -3.06 7.61
CA GLN A 133 -18.80 -2.83 9.03
C GLN A 133 -17.90 -1.61 9.27
N GLN A 134 -18.35 -0.66 10.08
CA GLN A 134 -17.50 0.46 10.51
C GLN A 134 -16.48 -0.03 11.53
N LEU A 135 -15.20 0.04 11.19
CA LEU A 135 -14.08 -0.38 12.05
C LEU A 135 -13.60 0.75 12.95
N SER A 136 -13.56 1.97 12.41
CA SER A 136 -13.10 3.14 13.16
C SER A 136 -13.79 4.42 12.68
N LYS A 137 -13.82 5.37 13.60
CA LYS A 137 -14.05 6.79 13.31
C LYS A 137 -13.13 7.59 14.22
N ILE A 138 -12.21 8.34 13.63
CA ILE A 138 -11.32 9.25 14.37
C ILE A 138 -11.44 10.66 13.82
N VAL A 139 -10.97 11.64 14.59
CA VAL A 139 -10.76 13.00 14.10
C VAL A 139 -9.25 13.20 13.97
N GLU A 140 -8.82 13.55 12.77
CA GLU A 140 -7.45 13.97 12.51
C GLU A 140 -7.40 15.49 12.34
N GLU A 141 -6.28 16.08 12.72
CA GLU A 141 -5.97 17.49 12.52
C GLU A 141 -4.60 17.57 11.85
N ASP A 142 -4.51 18.26 10.71
CA ASP A 142 -3.24 18.45 10.01
C ASP A 142 -2.40 19.59 10.66
N THR A 143 -1.21 19.82 10.12
CA THR A 143 -0.30 20.87 10.62
C THR A 143 -0.83 22.28 10.46
N ASP A 144 -1.80 22.49 9.57
CA ASP A 144 -2.43 23.77 9.30
C ASP A 144 -3.70 23.98 10.15
N GLY A 145 -4.04 23.00 11.01
CA GLY A 145 -5.20 23.03 11.89
C GLY A 145 -6.51 22.63 11.21
N ASN A 146 -6.45 22.10 9.98
CA ASN A 146 -7.65 21.59 9.31
C ASN A 146 -8.00 20.23 9.90
N LYS A 147 -9.29 20.07 10.23
CA LYS A 147 -9.80 18.83 10.83
C LYS A 147 -10.52 17.98 9.79
N ALA A 148 -10.45 16.67 9.96
CA ALA A 148 -11.27 15.73 9.20
C ALA A 148 -11.76 14.58 10.08
N ALA A 149 -13.01 14.17 9.90
CA ALA A 149 -13.48 12.88 10.37
C ALA A 149 -13.00 11.81 9.40
N VAL A 150 -12.27 10.82 9.90
CA VAL A 150 -11.76 9.69 9.11
C VAL A 150 -12.51 8.44 9.55
N TYR A 151 -13.32 7.92 8.64
CA TYR A 151 -14.06 6.68 8.82
C TYR A 151 -13.36 5.55 8.09
N VAL A 152 -13.30 4.36 8.69
CA VAL A 152 -12.85 3.15 7.99
C VAL A 152 -13.94 2.10 8.05
N PHE A 153 -14.29 1.57 6.88
CA PHE A 153 -15.26 0.51 6.71
C PHE A 153 -14.58 -0.70 6.09
N GLY A 154 -14.81 -1.89 6.66
CA GLY A 154 -14.42 -3.16 6.06
C GLY A 154 -15.61 -3.87 5.42
N TYR A 155 -15.41 -4.46 4.25
CA TYR A 155 -16.45 -5.26 3.59
C TYR A 155 -16.56 -6.63 4.29
N GLU A 156 -17.78 -7.04 4.65
CA GLU A 156 -17.99 -8.21 5.53
C GLU A 156 -17.62 -9.54 4.88
N THR A 157 -17.61 -9.60 3.54
CA THR A 157 -17.26 -10.81 2.79
C THR A 157 -15.92 -10.69 2.10
N VAL A 158 -15.15 -11.76 2.07
CA VAL A 158 -13.93 -11.83 1.25
C VAL A 158 -14.29 -11.55 -0.21
N LEU A 159 -13.53 -10.66 -0.85
CA LEU A 159 -13.72 -10.31 -2.25
C LEU A 159 -12.82 -11.18 -3.14
N ASP A 160 -13.43 -12.10 -3.88
CA ASP A 160 -12.70 -12.96 -4.81
C ASP A 160 -12.26 -12.19 -6.08
N PRO A 161 -11.24 -12.67 -6.81
CA PRO A 161 -10.83 -12.06 -8.08
C PRO A 161 -11.99 -11.90 -9.07
N GLY A 162 -12.13 -10.70 -9.64
CA GLY A 162 -13.18 -10.31 -10.59
C GLY A 162 -14.50 -9.91 -9.94
N GLN A 163 -14.61 -9.90 -8.61
CA GLN A 163 -15.79 -9.41 -7.91
C GLN A 163 -15.69 -7.93 -7.56
N THR A 164 -16.86 -7.30 -7.44
CA THR A 164 -17.04 -5.93 -6.98
C THR A 164 -17.92 -5.92 -5.73
N THR A 165 -17.59 -5.06 -4.76
CA THR A 165 -18.40 -4.88 -3.55
C THR A 165 -19.76 -4.26 -3.86
N ALA A 166 -20.71 -4.35 -2.92
CA ALA A 166 -21.80 -3.38 -2.85
C ALA A 166 -21.24 -1.95 -2.64
N GLU A 167 -21.99 -0.92 -3.05
CA GLU A 167 -21.64 0.48 -2.79
C GLU A 167 -21.67 0.75 -1.28
N LEU A 168 -20.69 1.49 -0.74
CA LEU A 168 -20.70 1.84 0.68
C LEU A 168 -21.83 2.84 1.00
N PHE A 169 -22.04 3.82 0.14
CA PHE A 169 -23.16 4.76 0.19
C PHE A 169 -23.53 5.19 -1.22
N SER A 170 -24.70 5.78 -1.40
CA SER A 170 -25.26 6.16 -2.71
C SER A 170 -25.18 7.65 -3.04
N GLN A 171 -24.92 8.47 -2.01
CA GLN A 171 -24.87 9.91 -2.08
C GLN A 171 -24.21 10.50 -0.83
N VAL A 172 -23.79 11.75 -0.96
CA VAL A 172 -23.43 12.62 0.17
C VAL A 172 -24.36 13.83 0.19
N GLN A 173 -24.63 14.37 1.38
CA GLN A 173 -25.39 15.59 1.55
C GLN A 173 -24.52 16.64 2.24
N PHE A 174 -24.42 17.82 1.62
CA PHE A 174 -23.77 18.96 2.25
C PHE A 174 -24.56 19.42 3.47
N CYS A 175 -23.87 19.73 4.56
CA CYS A 175 -24.50 20.16 5.80
C CYS A 175 -25.35 21.43 5.62
N ASN A 176 -26.26 21.68 6.55
CA ASN A 176 -27.12 22.87 6.50
C ASN A 176 -26.37 24.14 6.96
N ALA A 177 -25.23 24.44 6.35
CA ALA A 177 -24.37 25.57 6.72
C ALA A 177 -25.08 26.91 6.52
N ILE A 178 -24.82 27.87 7.42
CA ILE A 178 -25.19 29.28 7.22
C ILE A 178 -24.09 29.98 6.40
N GLU A 179 -24.49 30.90 5.52
CA GLU A 179 -23.57 31.75 4.74
C GLU A 179 -22.72 32.69 5.63
N GLU A 180 -21.69 33.27 5.02
CA GLU A 180 -20.70 34.19 5.59
C GLU A 180 -19.83 33.56 6.69
N GLN A 181 -19.43 32.31 6.47
CA GLN A 181 -18.61 31.55 7.44
C GLN A 181 -17.24 31.10 6.89
N GLY A 182 -16.84 31.60 5.71
CA GLY A 182 -15.55 31.29 5.09
C GLY A 182 -15.55 29.97 4.33
N LEU A 183 -16.74 29.50 3.92
CA LEU A 183 -16.89 28.36 3.02
C LEU A 183 -17.03 28.81 1.56
N GLU A 184 -17.42 30.07 1.36
CA GLU A 184 -17.57 30.70 0.05
C GLU A 184 -16.23 30.70 -0.69
N ASP A 185 -16.26 30.45 -2.00
CA ASP A 185 -15.08 30.37 -2.88
C ASP A 185 -14.00 29.37 -2.41
N SER A 186 -14.33 28.47 -1.48
CA SER A 186 -13.41 27.47 -0.92
C SER A 186 -13.70 26.08 -1.49
N LYS A 187 -12.63 25.32 -1.76
CA LYS A 187 -12.75 23.93 -2.21
C LYS A 187 -12.79 22.99 -0.99
N GLN A 188 -13.92 22.35 -0.75
CA GLN A 188 -14.10 21.37 0.32
C GLN A 188 -14.20 19.96 -0.27
N THR A 189 -13.20 19.12 0.01
CA THR A 189 -13.08 17.79 -0.63
C THR A 189 -13.42 16.68 0.36
N ILE A 190 -14.39 15.83 0.01
CA ILE A 190 -14.53 14.50 0.62
C ILE A 190 -13.66 13.51 -0.15
N THR A 191 -12.80 12.77 0.54
CA THR A 191 -11.87 11.82 -0.07
C THR A 191 -12.27 10.39 0.26
N VAL A 192 -12.29 9.52 -0.74
CA VAL A 192 -12.46 8.07 -0.57
C VAL A 192 -11.20 7.35 -1.02
N LYS A 193 -10.70 6.44 -0.20
CA LYS A 193 -9.51 5.63 -0.49
C LYS A 193 -9.82 4.16 -0.28
N SER A 194 -9.51 3.33 -1.28
CA SER A 194 -9.61 1.87 -1.15
C SER A 194 -8.31 1.26 -0.62
N MET A 195 -8.45 0.25 0.23
CA MET A 195 -7.34 -0.58 0.72
C MET A 195 -7.72 -2.05 0.58
N ALA A 196 -6.73 -2.92 0.40
CA ALA A 196 -6.96 -4.35 0.27
C ALA A 196 -5.83 -5.16 0.91
N ILE A 197 -6.20 -6.21 1.64
CA ILE A 197 -5.29 -7.10 2.35
C ILE A 197 -5.58 -8.53 1.89
N GLN A 198 -4.55 -9.30 1.55
CA GLN A 198 -4.73 -10.68 1.12
C GLN A 198 -5.41 -11.49 2.23
N HIS A 199 -6.46 -12.26 1.89
CA HIS A 199 -7.25 -12.99 2.88
C HIS A 199 -6.47 -14.16 3.52
N GLU A 200 -5.73 -14.92 2.73
CA GLU A 200 -5.06 -16.15 3.18
C GLU A 200 -4.11 -15.88 4.35
N GLU A 201 -4.29 -16.62 5.44
CA GLU A 201 -3.54 -16.49 6.72
C GLU A 201 -3.65 -15.13 7.44
N SER A 202 -4.52 -14.22 6.96
CA SER A 202 -4.71 -12.90 7.58
C SER A 202 -5.66 -12.91 8.78
N GLY A 203 -6.52 -13.92 8.91
CA GLY A 203 -7.53 -14.02 9.97
C GLY A 203 -8.88 -13.42 9.53
N THR A 204 -9.66 -12.94 10.50
CA THR A 204 -10.88 -12.17 10.19
C THR A 204 -10.56 -10.84 9.53
N MET A 205 -11.57 -10.18 8.97
CA MET A 205 -11.45 -8.86 8.36
C MET A 205 -10.86 -7.82 9.34
N GLU A 206 -11.28 -7.84 10.61
CA GLU A 206 -10.76 -6.92 11.63
C GLU A 206 -9.35 -7.28 12.09
N GLU A 207 -9.04 -8.57 12.22
CA GLU A 207 -7.69 -9.03 12.56
C GLU A 207 -6.68 -8.65 11.47
N ALA A 208 -7.07 -8.81 10.20
CA ALA A 208 -6.28 -8.41 9.05
C ALA A 208 -6.03 -6.89 9.06
N TYR A 209 -7.07 -6.08 9.32
CA TYR A 209 -6.95 -4.63 9.43
C TYR A 209 -6.05 -4.21 10.60
N GLY A 210 -6.21 -4.83 11.77
CA GLY A 210 -5.36 -4.57 12.94
C GLY A 210 -3.89 -4.89 12.67
N LYS A 211 -3.58 -5.98 11.96
CA LYS A 211 -2.21 -6.31 11.52
C LYS A 211 -1.65 -5.25 10.58
N PHE A 212 -2.44 -4.79 9.61
CA PHE A 212 -2.02 -3.76 8.65
C PHE A 212 -1.65 -2.45 9.37
N ILE A 213 -2.50 -1.96 10.26
CA ILE A 213 -2.22 -0.72 11.00
C ILE A 213 -0.94 -0.86 11.85
N ASN A 214 -0.71 -2.03 12.47
CA ASN A 214 0.52 -2.26 13.23
C ASN A 214 1.79 -2.26 12.36
N GLN A 215 1.69 -2.68 11.09
CA GLN A 215 2.83 -2.66 10.17
C GLN A 215 3.22 -1.24 9.77
N GLU A 216 2.25 -0.37 9.48
CA GLU A 216 2.50 1.05 9.16
C GLU A 216 3.20 1.79 10.33
N HIS A 217 2.85 1.48 11.58
CA HIS A 217 3.49 2.08 12.77
C HIS A 217 4.95 1.63 13.00
N VAL A 218 5.35 0.46 12.49
CA VAL A 218 6.74 -0.01 12.58
C VAL A 218 7.64 0.77 11.60
N THR A 219 7.11 1.20 10.46
CA THR A 219 7.89 1.93 9.45
C THR A 219 8.19 3.40 9.81
N GLU A 220 7.40 4.05 10.67
CA GLU A 220 7.68 5.44 11.11
C GLU A 220 8.79 5.56 12.17
N ASN A 221 9.05 4.50 12.95
CA ASN A 221 10.03 4.54 14.04
C ASN A 221 11.41 3.98 13.68
N ASP A 222 11.62 3.47 12.46
CA ASP A 222 12.87 2.82 12.07
C ASP A 222 13.71 3.59 11.03
N THR A 223 13.76 4.92 11.14
CA THR A 223 14.89 5.70 10.59
C THR A 223 16.09 5.69 11.54
N THR A 224 16.46 4.54 12.09
CA THR A 224 17.82 4.36 12.61
C THR A 224 18.73 3.88 11.48
N LYS A 225 19.47 4.86 10.95
CA LYS A 225 20.67 4.77 10.11
C LYS A 225 21.37 3.40 10.19
N PRO A 226 21.67 2.71 9.06
CA PRO A 226 22.43 1.46 9.10
C PRO A 226 23.78 1.71 9.76
N GLY A 227 24.07 0.89 10.78
CA GLY A 227 25.28 0.94 11.58
C GLY A 227 26.52 0.86 10.71
N ASP A 228 27.40 1.83 10.92
CA ASP A 228 28.79 1.79 10.50
C ASP A 228 29.45 0.57 11.15
N GLY A 229 29.70 -0.46 10.33
CA GLY A 229 30.43 -1.64 10.72
C GLY A 229 31.90 -1.30 10.91
N THR A 230 32.26 -0.86 12.11
CA THR A 230 33.66 -0.90 12.56
C THR A 230 33.90 -2.18 13.33
N THR A 231 34.63 -3.09 12.71
CA THR A 231 35.22 -4.29 13.28
C THR A 231 36.16 -3.93 14.42
N ASP A 232 35.80 -4.26 15.66
CA ASP A 232 36.75 -4.21 16.78
C ASP A 232 37.61 -5.48 16.74
N THR A 233 38.91 -5.27 16.58
CA THR A 233 39.92 -6.31 16.37
C THR A 233 40.42 -6.72 17.75
N THR A 234 40.20 -7.97 18.13
CA THR A 234 40.71 -8.53 19.38
C THR A 234 42.23 -8.74 19.25
N GLU A 235 43.02 -7.79 19.74
CA GLU A 235 44.47 -8.00 19.94
C GLU A 235 44.69 -8.84 21.20
N LEU A 236 45.23 -10.04 20.99
CA LEU A 236 45.93 -10.82 22.00
C LEU A 236 47.17 -10.04 22.46
N THR A 237 47.26 -9.73 23.74
CA THR A 237 48.55 -9.50 24.41
C THR A 237 48.79 -10.59 25.43
N THR A 238 49.79 -11.42 25.12
CA THR A 238 50.45 -12.34 26.04
C THR A 238 51.50 -11.55 26.83
N GLU A 239 51.42 -11.55 28.15
CA GLU A 239 52.61 -11.41 29.01
C GLU A 239 52.56 -12.44 30.14
N THR A 240 53.63 -13.23 30.17
CA THR A 240 54.05 -14.22 31.15
C THR A 240 54.98 -13.54 32.16
N GLU A 241 54.88 -13.88 33.46
CA GLU A 241 55.99 -14.27 34.37
C GLU A 241 55.76 -13.94 35.87
N GLY A 242 56.25 -14.84 36.73
CA GLY A 242 56.48 -14.72 38.19
C GLY A 242 55.35 -15.32 39.05
N GLN A 243 55.41 -16.54 39.61
CA GLN A 243 56.43 -17.19 40.47
C GLN A 243 56.89 -16.30 41.64
N ASP A 244 56.31 -16.48 42.83
CA ASP A 244 56.88 -17.29 43.92
C ASP A 244 56.14 -17.03 45.25
N GLU A 245 56.11 -18.09 46.09
CA GLU A 245 55.70 -18.22 47.51
C GLU A 245 54.21 -18.22 47.91
#